data_AF-A0A1C5MHL2-F1
#
_entry.id   AF-A0A1C5MHL2-F1
#
_cell.length_a   1.000
_cell.length_b   1.000
_cell.length_c   1.000
_cell.angle_alpha   90.00
_cell.angle_beta   90.00
_cell.angle_gamma   90.00
#
_symmetry.space_group_name_H-M   'P 1'
#
loop_
_entity.id
_entity.type
_entity.pdbx_description
1 polymer ?
#
loop_
_entity_poly.entity_id
_entity_poly.type
_entity_poly.pdbx_seq_one_letter_code
_entity_poly.pdbx_strand_id
1 'polypeptide(L)' 'MAKTKFSIEGAFEQLEDIIEQLSSEEISLSDSMDLYKKGVKILDKCSQTLDKTQKEIIILQEGQNDAIHKGTAFEED' A
#
# COMPACT_ATOMS: atom_id res chain seq x y z
N MET A 1 16.54 18.45 -1.08
CA MET A 1 16.62 17.00 -0.77
C MET A 1 15.36 16.35 -1.32
N ALA A 2 15.48 15.37 -2.21
CA ALA A 2 14.32 14.75 -2.86
C ALA A 2 13.50 13.99 -1.82
N LYS A 3 12.21 14.31 -1.70
CA LYS A 3 11.27 13.60 -0.84
C LYS A 3 11.12 12.18 -1.42
N THR A 4 11.69 11.19 -0.75
CA THR A 4 11.57 9.79 -1.14
C THR A 4 10.09 9.42 -1.17
N LYS A 5 9.62 8.94 -2.32
CA LYS A 5 8.25 8.44 -2.49
C LYS A 5 8.11 7.19 -1.63
N PHE A 6 6.97 7.05 -0.95
CA PHE A 6 6.66 5.85 -0.18
C PHE A 6 6.63 4.63 -1.10
N SER A 7 7.30 3.55 -0.70
CA SER A 7 7.25 2.23 -1.32
C SER A 7 6.83 1.19 -0.30
N ILE A 8 6.21 0.10 -0.77
CA ILE A 8 5.76 -0.99 0.09
C ILE A 8 6.96 -1.78 0.62
N GLU A 9 7.98 -1.99 -0.21
CA GLU A 9 9.22 -2.68 0.15
C GLU A 9 9.95 -1.94 1.28
N GLY A 10 10.09 -0.61 1.15
CA GLY A 10 10.71 0.20 2.20
C GLY A 10 9.84 0.33 3.45
N ALA A 11 8.54 0.07 3.35
CA ALA A 11 7.65 -0.02 4.50
C ALA A 11 7.86 -1.35 5.26
N PHE A 12 8.06 -2.46 4.54
CA PHE A 12 8.41 -3.74 5.14
C PHE A 12 9.77 -3.70 5.84
N GLU A 13 10.81 -3.12 5.22
CA GLU A 13 12.12 -2.94 5.86
C GLU A 13 11.99 -2.14 7.19
N GLN A 14 11.19 -1.08 7.20
CA GLN A 14 10.94 -0.31 8.42
C GLN A 14 10.13 -1.09 9.47
N LEU A 15 9.22 -1.97 9.05
CA LEU A 15 8.47 -2.82 9.98
C LEU A 15 9.36 -3.90 10.59
N GLU A 16 10.28 -4.47 9.81
CA GLU A 16 11.28 -5.43 10.30
C GLU A 16 12.20 -4.79 11.35
N ASP A 17 12.72 -3.59 11.08
CA ASP A 17 13.51 -2.80 12.05
C ASP A 17 12.72 -2.50 13.34
N ILE A 18 11.43 -2.15 13.21
CA ILE A 18 10.55 -1.94 14.37
C ILE A 18 10.40 -3.24 15.18
N ILE A 19 10.21 -4.38 14.52
CA ILE A 19 10.07 -5.67 15.18
C ILE A 19 11.38 -6.04 15.89
N GLU A 20 12.53 -5.84 15.26
CA GLU A 20 13.84 -6.08 15.87
C GLU A 20 14.01 -5.24 17.14
N GLN A 21 13.71 -3.94 17.09
CA GLN A 21 13.78 -3.05 18.26
C GLN A 21 12.79 -3.45 19.35
N LEU A 22 11.56 -3.82 19.00
CA LEU A 22 10.56 -4.32 19.96
C LEU A 22 10.96 -5.65 20.62
N SER A 23 11.85 -6.42 19.97
CA SER A 23 12.36 -7.69 20.49
C SER A 23 13.52 -7.51 21.47
N SER A 24 14.05 -6.29 21.62
CA SER A 24 15.16 -5.99 22.51
C SER A 24 14.74 -6.08 23.98
N GLU A 25 15.54 -6.75 24.81
CA GLU A 25 15.32 -6.83 26.26
C GLU A 25 15.50 -5.48 26.98
N GLU A 26 16.20 -4.54 26.36
CA GLU A 26 16.52 -3.21 26.92
C GLU A 26 15.46 -2.14 26.57
N ILE A 27 14.39 -2.49 25.85
CA ILE A 27 13.39 -1.51 25.43
C ILE A 27 12.48 -1.09 26.59
N SER A 28 12.28 0.22 26.74
CA SER A 28 11.33 0.74 27.72
C SER A 28 9.87 0.54 27.26
N LEU A 29 8.93 0.51 28.21
CA LEU A 29 7.51 0.46 27.87
C LEU A 29 7.06 1.67 27.05
N SER A 30 7.64 2.86 27.31
CA SER A 30 7.31 4.06 26.54
C SER A 30 7.77 3.94 25.09
N ASP A 31 9.01 3.50 24.88
CA ASP A 31 9.59 3.38 23.54
C ASP A 31 8.89 2.27 22.73
N SER A 32 8.55 1.15 23.37
CA SER A 32 7.78 0.08 22.71
C SER A 32 6.39 0.55 22.26
N MET A 33 5.72 1.38 23.05
CA MET A 33 4.43 1.98 22.65
C MET A 33 4.58 2.93 21.46
N ASP A 34 5.67 3.69 21.38
CA ASP A 34 5.91 4.60 20.28
C ASP A 34 6.32 3.88 18.99
N LEU A 35 7.14 2.83 19.09
CA LEU A 35 7.44 1.92 17.98
C LEU A 35 6.18 1.20 17.47
N TYR A 36 5.32 0.73 18.37
CA TYR A 36 4.04 0.12 17.98
C TYR A 36 3.16 1.10 17.20
N LYS A 37 2.97 2.33 17.70
CA LYS A 37 2.22 3.38 16.98
C LYS A 37 2.83 3.68 15.62
N LYS A 38 4.18 3.68 15.52
CA LYS A 38 4.89 3.87 14.26
C LYS A 38 4.57 2.73 13.28
N GLY A 39 4.62 1.48 13.74
CA GLY A 39 4.28 0.30 12.96
C GLY A 39 2.83 0.35 12.42
N VAL A 40 1.86 0.68 13.27
CA VAL A 40 0.45 0.84 12.87
C VAL A 40 0.28 1.91 11.79
N LYS A 41 0.97 3.05 11.91
CA LYS A 41 0.93 4.12 10.88
C LYS A 41 1.55 3.67 9.55
N ILE A 42 2.57 2.83 9.57
CA ILE A 42 3.17 2.28 8.35
C ILE A 42 2.18 1.32 7.69
N LEU A 43 1.57 0.41 8.45
CA LEU A 43 0.55 -0.52 7.95
C LEU A 43 -0.65 0.20 7.32
N ASP A 44 -1.13 1.27 7.95
CA ASP A 44 -2.23 2.09 7.42
C ASP A 44 -1.87 2.69 6.05
N LYS A 45 -0.64 3.20 5.88
CA LYS A 45 -0.16 3.70 4.58
C LYS A 45 -0.03 2.61 3.52
N CYS A 46 0.40 1.40 3.91
CA CYS A 46 0.43 0.25 3.00
C CYS A 46 -0.98 -0.05 2.49
N SER A 47 -1.96 -0.16 3.41
CA SER A 47 -3.36 -0.41 3.08
C SER A 47 -3.91 0.62 2.09
N GLN A 48 -3.72 1.91 2.37
CA GLN A 48 -4.17 2.99 1.49
C GLN A 48 -3.52 2.95 0.10
N THR A 49 -2.24 2.56 0.03
CA THR A 49 -1.51 2.45 -1.24
C THR A 49 -2.03 1.29 -2.07
N LEU A 50 -2.30 0.14 -1.43
CA LEU A 50 -2.86 -1.04 -2.09
C LEU A 50 -4.29 -0.76 -2.58
N ASP A 51 -5.14 -0.17 -1.75
CA ASP A 51 -6.51 0.22 -2.11
C ASP A 51 -6.53 1.15 -3.32
N LYS A 52 -5.62 2.14 -3.35
CA LYS A 52 -5.51 3.05 -4.47
C LYS A 52 -5.11 2.31 -5.75
N THR A 53 -4.10 1.44 -5.65
CA THR A 53 -3.62 0.64 -6.78
C THR A 53 -4.72 -0.29 -7.30
N GLN A 54 -5.46 -0.94 -6.41
CA GLN A 54 -6.60 -1.78 -6.77
C GLN A 54 -7.68 -1.00 -7.52
N LYS A 55 -8.04 0.20 -7.04
CA LYS A 55 -9.00 1.09 -7.72
C LYS A 55 -8.52 1.50 -9.11
N GLU A 56 -7.23 1.83 -9.24
CA GLU A 56 -6.64 2.14 -10.56
C GLU A 56 -6.75 0.95 -11.52
N ILE A 57 -6.49 -0.27 -11.06
CA ILE A 57 -6.67 -1.49 -11.87
C ILE A 57 -8.13 -1.67 -12.31
N ILE A 58 -9.09 -1.49 -11.41
CA ILE A 58 -10.53 -1.62 -11.72
C ILE A 58 -10.93 -0.62 -12.80
N ILE A 59 -10.56 0.66 -12.65
CA ILE A 59 -10.87 1.71 -13.64
C ILE A 59 -10.27 1.36 -15.01
N LEU A 60 -9.04 0.86 -15.04
CA LEU A 60 -8.39 0.44 -16.29
C LEU A 60 -9.12 -0.73 -16.95
N GLN A 61 -9.60 -1.71 -16.17
CA GLN A 61 -10.38 -2.84 -16.66
C GLN A 61 -11.77 -2.41 -17.17
N GLU A 62 -12.46 -1.53 -16.45
CA GLU A 62 -13.75 -0.97 -16.86
C GLU A 62 -13.62 -0.15 -18.15
N GLY A 63 -12.61 0.71 -18.26
CA GLY A 63 -12.33 1.47 -19.48
C GLY A 63 -11.95 0.58 -20.67
N GLN A 64 -11.34 -0.58 -20.42
CA GLN A 64 -11.03 -1.57 -21.45
C GLN A 64 -12.29 -2.35 -21.89
N ASN A 65 -13.21 -2.64 -20.96
CA ASN A 65 -14.50 -3.27 -21.28
C ASN A 65 -15.45 -2.33 -22.06
N ASP A 66 -15.45 -1.03 -21.77
CA ASP A 66 -16.21 -0.04 -22.56
C ASP A 66 -15.69 0.10 -24.00
N ALA A 67 -14.38 -0.09 -24.22
CA ALA A 67 -13.80 -0.13 -25.56
C ALA A 67 -14.16 -1.41 -26.33
N ILE A 68 -14.29 -2.55 -25.63
CA ILE A 68 -14.69 -3.83 -26.23
C ILE A 68 -16.19 -3.82 -26.60
N HIS A 69 -17.07 -3.27 -25.74
CA HIS A 69 -18.51 -3.21 -26.04
C HIS A 69 -18.89 -2.28 -27.21
N LYS A 70 -18.09 -1.25 -27.50
CA LYS A 70 -18.30 -0.41 -28.70
C LYS A 70 -17.77 -1.02 -30.00
N GLY A 71 -16.91 -2.04 -29.91
CA GLY A 71 -16.37 -2.76 -31.07
C GLY A 71 -17.27 -3.89 -31.57
N THR A 72 -18.20 -4.40 -30.75
CA THR A 72 -19.04 -5.56 -31.08
C THR A 72 -20.48 -5.20 -31.47
N ALA A 73 -20.83 -3.91 -31.59
CA ALA A 73 -22.17 -3.45 -31.95
C ALA A 73 -22.29 -2.98 -33.42
N PHE A 74 -21.34 -3.36 -34.28
CA PHE A 74 -21.35 -3.08 -35.71
C PHE A 74 -21.23 -4.39 -36.50
N GLU A 75 -22.22 -5.27 -36.40
CA GLU A 75 -22.52 -6.31 -37.40
C GLU A 75 -23.76 -7.06 -36.92
N GLU A 76 -24.94 -6.57 -37.28
CA GLU A 76 -26.15 -7.38 -37.50
C GLU A 76 -27.10 -6.52 -38.34
N ASP A 77 -26.98 -6.68 -39.67
CA ASP A 77 -28.07 -6.51 -40.64
C ASP A 77 -29.08 -7.65 -40.47
#